data_AF-A0A4W5KHG5-F1
#
_entry.id   AF-A0A4W5KHG5-F1
#
_cell.length_a   1.000
_cell.length_b   1.000
_cell.length_c   1.000
_cell.angle_alpha   90.00
_cell.angle_beta   90.00
_cell.angle_gamma   90.00
#
_symmetry.space_group_name_H-M   'P 1'
#
loop_
_entity.id
_entity.type
_entity.pdbx_description
1 polymer ?
#
loop_
_entity_poly.entity_id
_entity_poly.type
_entity_poly.pdbx_seq_one_letter_code
_entity_poly.pdbx_strand_id
1 'polypeptide(L)'
;MVYLNKGQFYPISLQGVDSLSSNKVKTVVMAVFENDKSAEIQLRCWNHWHARQPTVKQRVIDIADYKEVFSGISHVEEVAFNALSFIWNPNEEAKVRAARKLGQQWKNTH
;
A
#
# COMPACT_ATOMS: atom_id res chain seq x y z
N MET A 1 7.50 -14.34 -5.91
CA MET A 1 7.04 -13.20 -6.74
C MET A 1 5.56 -13.34 -7.02
N VAL A 2 4.78 -12.26 -6.89
CA VAL A 2 3.32 -12.24 -7.18
C VAL A 2 3.05 -11.25 -8.31
N TYR A 3 2.19 -11.62 -9.26
CA TYR A 3 1.77 -10.75 -10.35
C TYR A 3 0.47 -10.02 -9.99
N LEU A 4 0.48 -8.70 -10.10
CA LEU A 4 -0.68 -7.85 -9.80
C LEU A 4 -1.03 -6.99 -11.02
N ASN A 5 -2.29 -6.92 -11.39
CA ASN A 5 -2.72 -6.04 -12.48
C ASN A 5 -2.75 -4.59 -11.99
N LYS A 6 -2.38 -3.65 -12.88
CA LYS A 6 -2.43 -2.22 -12.58
C LYS A 6 -3.89 -1.82 -12.33
N GLY A 7 -4.17 -1.19 -11.19
CA GLY A 7 -5.49 -0.67 -10.83
C GLY A 7 -6.48 -1.70 -10.31
N GLN A 8 -6.16 -2.99 -10.36
CA GLN A 8 -7.00 -4.04 -9.78
C GLN A 8 -6.77 -4.14 -8.27
N PHE A 9 -7.86 -4.27 -7.53
CA PHE A 9 -7.84 -4.43 -6.07
C PHE A 9 -7.64 -5.90 -5.68
N TYR A 10 -6.67 -6.14 -4.81
CA TYR A 10 -6.35 -7.46 -4.29
C TYR A 10 -6.58 -7.51 -2.78
N PRO A 11 -7.14 -8.60 -2.24
CA PRO A 11 -7.33 -8.76 -0.80
C PRO A 11 -5.99 -8.96 -0.09
N ILE A 12 -5.87 -8.30 1.06
CA ILE A 12 -4.78 -8.45 2.02
C ILE A 12 -5.44 -8.71 3.37
N SER A 13 -5.19 -9.89 3.93
CA SER A 13 -5.59 -10.24 5.30
C SER A 13 -4.39 -10.06 6.23
N LEU A 14 -4.63 -9.45 7.39
CA LEU A 14 -3.68 -9.36 8.48
C LEU A 14 -4.27 -10.11 9.68
N GLN A 15 -3.44 -10.95 10.29
CA GLN A 15 -3.80 -11.73 11.46
C GLN A 15 -2.66 -11.60 12.47
N GLY A 16 -3.00 -11.26 13.71
CA GLY A 16 -2.04 -11.30 14.81
C GLY A 16 -1.63 -12.74 15.05
N VAL A 17 -0.32 -12.96 15.20
CA VAL A 17 0.21 -14.24 15.68
C VAL A 17 0.43 -14.07 17.18
N ASP A 18 -0.02 -15.07 17.95
CA ASP A 18 -0.03 -15.08 19.42
C ASP A 18 -1.03 -14.11 20.09
N SER A 19 -1.34 -14.37 21.36
CA SER A 19 -2.21 -13.52 22.18
C SER A 19 -1.47 -12.23 22.52
N LEU A 20 -1.49 -11.27 21.60
CA LEU A 20 -0.94 -9.94 21.81
C LEU A 20 -1.76 -9.22 22.87
N SER A 21 -1.09 -8.66 23.88
CA SER A 21 -1.75 -7.90 24.95
C SER A 21 -2.36 -6.58 24.45
N SER A 22 -1.98 -6.11 23.26
CA SER A 22 -2.52 -4.90 22.65
C SER A 22 -3.72 -5.21 21.76
N ASN A 23 -4.82 -4.48 21.99
CA ASN A 23 -6.03 -4.55 21.18
C ASN A 23 -6.04 -3.54 20.02
N LYS A 24 -4.96 -2.77 19.84
CA LYS A 24 -4.82 -1.78 18.76
C LYS A 24 -3.39 -1.69 18.27
N VAL A 25 -3.18 -1.91 16.99
CA VAL A 25 -1.88 -1.71 16.32
C VAL A 25 -2.06 -0.85 15.08
N LYS A 26 -1.08 0.00 14.80
CA LYS A 26 -1.00 0.76 13.55
C LYS A 26 -0.12 -0.01 12.56
N THR A 27 -0.66 -0.35 11.40
CA THR A 27 0.09 -0.97 10.31
C THR A 27 0.24 0.01 9.16
N VAL A 28 1.42 0.02 8.55
CA VAL A 28 1.71 0.80 7.33
C VAL A 28 1.98 -0.17 6.19
N VAL A 29 1.21 -0.05 5.11
CA VAL A 29 1.43 -0.80 3.87
C VAL A 29 2.08 0.12 2.86
N MET A 30 3.22 -0.30 2.29
CA MET A 30 4.02 0.54 1.40
C MET A 30 4.47 -0.22 0.15
N ALA A 31 4.48 0.49 -0.97
CA ALA A 31 5.19 0.07 -2.18
C ALA A 31 6.60 0.67 -2.15
N VAL A 32 7.61 -0.20 -2.09
CA VAL A 32 9.03 0.18 -2.06
C VAL A 32 9.79 -0.52 -3.18
N PHE A 33 10.97 0.00 -3.51
CA PHE A 33 11.89 -0.69 -4.41
C PHE A 33 12.56 -1.85 -3.67
N GLU A 34 12.79 -2.95 -4.38
CA GLU A 34 13.46 -4.15 -3.83
C GLU A 34 14.99 -3.98 -3.70
N ASN A 35 15.60 -3.08 -4.48
CA ASN A 35 17.06 -2.90 -4.54
C ASN A 35 17.59 -1.86 -3.53
N ASP A 36 18.86 -2.01 -3.15
CA ASP A 36 19.71 -1.06 -2.39
C ASP A 36 20.00 0.26 -3.14
N LYS A 37 19.03 0.81 -3.87
CA LYS A 37 19.11 2.15 -4.43
C LYS A 37 19.12 3.15 -3.27
N SER A 38 20.02 4.13 -3.32
CA SER A 38 20.02 5.23 -2.35
C SER A 38 18.67 5.95 -2.34
N ALA A 39 18.32 6.55 -1.19
CA ALA A 39 17.06 7.29 -1.03
C ALA A 39 16.86 8.36 -2.12
N GLU A 40 17.94 9.02 -2.54
CA GLU A 40 17.92 10.01 -3.62
C GLU A 40 17.48 9.41 -4.95
N ILE A 41 18.04 8.25 -5.33
CA ILE A 41 17.67 7.58 -6.59
C ILE A 41 16.21 7.12 -6.53
N GLN A 42 15.77 6.56 -5.40
CA GLN A 42 14.37 6.16 -5.22
C GLN A 42 13.43 7.35 -5.39
N LEU A 43 13.75 8.50 -4.77
CA LEU A 43 12.97 9.72 -4.88
C LEU A 43 12.92 10.24 -6.33
N ARG A 44 14.03 10.23 -7.06
CA ARG A 44 14.05 10.60 -8.49
C ARG A 44 13.13 9.71 -9.32
N CYS A 45 13.14 8.40 -9.08
CA CYS A 45 12.25 7.46 -9.75
C CYS A 45 10.77 7.70 -9.39
N TRP A 46 10.46 7.99 -8.13
CA TRP A 46 9.10 8.34 -7.70
C TRP A 46 8.60 9.63 -8.35
N ASN A 47 9.42 10.69 -8.34
CA ASN A 47 9.10 11.97 -8.98
C ASN A 47 8.91 11.80 -10.49
N HIS A 48 9.78 11.03 -11.14
CA HIS A 48 9.68 10.73 -12.56
C HIS A 48 8.38 9.98 -12.90
N TRP A 49 7.95 9.05 -12.06
CA TRP A 49 6.68 8.35 -12.23
C TRP A 49 5.49 9.29 -11.99
N HIS A 50 5.52 10.09 -10.92
CA HIS A 50 4.42 10.98 -10.52
C HIS A 50 4.16 12.06 -11.58
N ALA A 51 5.22 12.64 -12.16
CA ALA A 51 5.12 13.63 -13.25
C ALA A 51 4.43 13.13 -14.53
N ARG A 52 4.29 11.80 -14.69
CA ARG A 52 3.63 11.16 -15.85
C ARG A 52 2.20 10.71 -15.54
N GLN A 53 1.70 10.97 -14.34
CA GLN A 53 0.33 10.61 -14.00
C GLN A 53 -0.65 11.64 -14.58
N PRO A 54 -1.84 11.20 -15.01
CA PRO A 54 -2.86 12.10 -15.53
C PRO A 54 -3.38 13.08 -14.48
N THR A 55 -3.22 12.76 -13.18
CA THR A 55 -3.66 13.62 -12.07
C THR A 55 -2.58 13.71 -11.00
N VAL A 56 -2.44 14.90 -10.40
CA VAL A 56 -1.50 15.13 -9.29
C VAL A 56 -1.86 14.35 -8.02
N LYS A 57 -3.14 13.97 -7.89
CA LYS A 57 -3.64 13.14 -6.79
C LYS A 57 -3.38 11.65 -6.99
N GLN A 58 -2.84 11.24 -8.14
CA GLN A 58 -2.60 9.82 -8.43
C GLN A 58 -1.57 9.22 -7.47
N ARG A 59 -1.99 8.21 -6.72
CA ARG A 59 -1.16 7.45 -5.77
C ARG A 59 -0.61 6.18 -6.40
N VAL A 60 0.50 5.68 -5.85
CA VAL A 60 1.15 4.42 -6.24
C VAL A 60 0.38 3.23 -5.68
N ILE A 61 -0.14 3.37 -4.47
CA ILE A 61 -1.00 2.40 -3.80
C ILE A 61 -2.32 3.08 -3.43
N ASP A 62 -3.40 2.34 -3.59
CA ASP A 62 -4.76 2.81 -3.40
C ASP A 62 -5.54 1.76 -2.59
N ILE A 63 -6.51 2.18 -1.78
CA ILE A 63 -7.35 1.28 -1.00
C ILE A 63 -8.81 1.48 -1.41
N ALA A 64 -9.54 0.37 -1.53
CA ALA A 64 -10.92 0.41 -1.96
C ALA A 64 -11.84 1.00 -0.88
N ASP A 65 -12.31 2.23 -1.07
CA ASP A 65 -13.12 3.01 -0.09
C ASP A 65 -14.58 2.54 0.10
N TYR A 66 -14.88 1.27 -0.22
CA TYR A 66 -16.22 0.72 -0.05
C TYR A 66 -16.36 0.15 1.36
N LYS A 67 -17.39 0.58 2.10
CA LYS A 67 -17.67 0.12 3.48
C LYS A 67 -17.74 -1.40 3.65
N GLU A 68 -18.01 -2.14 2.57
CA GLU A 68 -18.05 -3.62 2.57
C GLU A 68 -16.67 -4.29 2.41
N VAL A 69 -15.62 -3.52 2.11
CA VAL A 69 -14.30 -4.02 1.73
C VAL A 69 -13.30 -3.98 2.88
N PHE A 70 -13.65 -3.29 3.97
CA PHE A 70 -12.87 -3.19 5.18
C PHE A 70 -13.57 -3.88 6.34
N SER A 71 -12.87 -4.82 6.98
CA SER A 71 -13.33 -5.45 8.21
C SER A 71 -12.20 -5.38 9.23
N GLY A 72 -12.52 -5.01 10.46
CA GLY A 72 -11.54 -4.93 11.56
C GLY A 72 -10.53 -3.77 11.49
N ILE A 73 -10.67 -2.84 10.54
CA ILE A 73 -9.75 -1.69 10.38
C ILE A 73 -10.44 -0.34 10.62
N SER A 74 -9.67 0.64 11.07
CA SER A 74 -10.09 2.02 11.35
C SER A 74 -8.94 3.00 11.11
N HIS A 75 -9.22 4.31 11.15
CA HIS A 75 -8.19 5.37 11.05
C HIS A 75 -7.28 5.21 9.84
N VAL A 76 -7.88 5.05 8.66
CA VAL A 76 -7.13 4.97 7.41
C VAL A 76 -6.52 6.32 7.10
N GLU A 77 -5.21 6.37 6.99
CA GLU A 77 -4.44 7.58 6.69
C GLU A 77 -3.53 7.37 5.48
N GLU A 78 -3.58 8.34 4.58
CA GLU A 78 -2.79 8.40 3.36
C GLU A 78 -1.40 9.00 3.61
N VAL A 79 -0.55 8.30 4.37
CA VAL A 79 0.73 8.86 4.88
C VAL A 79 1.76 9.28 3.82
N ALA A 80 1.78 8.64 2.64
CA ALA A 80 2.57 9.09 1.48
C ALA A 80 2.02 8.51 0.16
N PHE A 81 2.35 9.06 -1.01
CA PHE A 81 1.82 8.54 -2.29
C PHE A 81 2.04 7.04 -2.52
N ASN A 82 3.07 6.45 -1.90
CA ASN A 82 3.39 5.02 -1.93
C ASN A 82 3.08 4.27 -0.62
N ALA A 83 2.42 4.92 0.33
CA ALA A 83 2.19 4.39 1.66
C ALA A 83 0.81 4.77 2.22
N LEU A 84 0.25 3.85 2.97
CA LEU A 84 -1.01 4.03 3.69
C LEU A 84 -0.91 3.38 5.05
N SER A 85 -1.65 3.89 6.01
CA SER A 85 -1.70 3.30 7.35
C SER A 85 -3.12 3.14 7.84
N PHE A 86 -3.33 2.17 8.73
CA PHE A 86 -4.60 1.93 9.38
C PHE A 86 -4.37 1.29 10.75
N ILE A 87 -5.35 1.43 11.64
CA ILE A 87 -5.36 0.84 12.97
C ILE A 87 -6.33 -0.34 12.99
N TRP A 88 -5.89 -1.47 13.53
CA TRP A 88 -6.71 -2.68 13.65
C TRP A 88 -6.43 -3.43 14.95
N ASN A 89 -7.33 -4.36 15.29
CA ASN A 89 -7.20 -5.22 16.47
C ASN A 89 -6.51 -6.53 16.08
N PRO A 90 -5.29 -6.83 16.58
CA PRO A 90 -4.60 -8.08 16.27
C PRO A 90 -5.31 -9.35 16.72
N ASN A 91 -6.20 -9.24 17.70
CA ASN A 91 -7.03 -10.35 18.18
C ASN A 91 -8.19 -10.68 17.22
N GLU A 92 -8.39 -9.87 16.17
CA GLU A 92 -9.35 -10.07 15.10
C GLU A 92 -8.62 -10.15 13.75
N GLU A 93 -9.30 -10.66 12.72
CA GLU A 93 -8.76 -10.61 11.34
C GLU A 93 -9.06 -9.24 10.72
N ALA A 94 -8.02 -8.54 10.27
CA ALA A 94 -8.17 -7.34 9.48
C ALA A 94 -8.13 -7.66 7.99
N LYS A 95 -9.12 -7.16 7.24
CA LYS A 95 -9.21 -7.31 5.78
C LYS A 95 -9.18 -5.95 5.11
N VAL A 96 -8.29 -5.80 4.14
CA VAL A 96 -8.22 -4.64 3.26
C VAL A 96 -8.07 -5.08 1.82
N ARG A 97 -8.53 -4.26 0.87
CA ARG A 97 -8.19 -4.46 -0.55
C ARG A 97 -7.37 -3.30 -1.05
N ALA A 98 -6.16 -3.59 -1.51
CA ALA A 98 -5.24 -2.60 -2.07
C ALA A 98 -5.02 -2.84 -3.57
N ALA A 99 -4.86 -1.75 -4.31
CA ALA A 99 -4.50 -1.77 -5.72
C ALA A 99 -3.16 -1.08 -5.92
N ARG A 100 -2.27 -1.72 -6.69
CA ARG A 100 -1.08 -1.03 -7.22
C ARG A 100 -1.45 -0.26 -8.47
N LYS A 101 -0.97 0.97 -8.59
CA LYS A 101 -1.16 1.82 -9.79
C LYS A 101 0.11 1.91 -10.65
N LEU A 102 1.17 1.19 -10.27
CA LEU A 102 2.38 1.02 -11.09
C LEU A 102 2.10 0.11 -12.30
N GLY A 103 2.60 0.50 -13.47
CA GLY A 103 2.56 -0.30 -14.70
C GLY A 103 3.85 -1.11 -14.89
N GLN A 104 3.80 -2.14 -15.74
CA GLN A 104 4.96 -3.01 -16.04
C GLN A 104 6.15 -2.26 -16.67
N GLN A 105 5.91 -1.15 -17.37
CA GLN A 105 6.96 -0.32 -18.01
C GLN A 105 8.02 0.24 -17.05
N TRP A 106 7.78 0.17 -15.74
CA TRP A 106 8.71 0.63 -14.72
C TRP A 106 9.78 -0.41 -14.33
N LYS A 107 9.59 -1.69 -14.70
CA LYS A 107 10.62 -2.72 -14.49
C LYS A 107 11.82 -2.58 -15.44
N ASN A 108 11.63 -1.90 -16.57
CA ASN A 108 12.59 -1.87 -17.68
C ASN A 108 13.39 -0.56 -17.76
N THR A 109 13.27 0.34 -16.79
CA THR A 109 14.19 1.48 -16.67
C THR A 109 15.42 1.04 -15.89
N HIS A 110 16.31 0.34 -16.59
CA HIS A 110 17.72 0.16 -16.26
C HIS A 110 18.52 0.97 -17.29
#